data_AF-A0A9E6F6I0-F1
#
_entry.id   AF-A0A9E6F6I0-F1
#
_cell.length_a   1.000
_cell.length_b   1.000
_cell.length_c   1.000
_cell.angle_alpha   90.00
_cell.angle_beta   90.00
_cell.angle_gamma   90.00
#
_symmetry.space_group_name_H-M   'P 1'
#
loop_
_entity.id
_entity.type
_entity.pdbx_description
1 polymer ?
#
loop_
_entity_poly.entity_id
_entity_poly.type
_entity_poly.pdbx_seq_one_letter_code
_entity_poly.pdbx_strand_id
1 'polypeptide(L)'
;MAKIVRDESTTSSYWAAVNTLCALSDVHVIADAPIGCYNLAGVAVIDYTDAIPYLRNFTPTDLTEKAISTSGTTDITKETVEKLLGTGKKLIVISTAESEMVGADHTKFLLSQFPEVKFFPSNSLVEDEWLGRDRALAWCYDNYDDHKPAQVEKGTVSIIGPTYGCFNSPSDLAEIKRLITGVGGKIKNVFPLESSLMRISELKHSDVIVVMYEEFGKALAEKLGRPVLYAPFGLYDTEKFLQDLGKFLGRDAEATAFIKQEKETTLSLVWDLWRGPQSEWFPTVMFGVAAARTYANGLKKLLQDELGMTCMFSFDSATADNNQVREILQKTPPQIMFGRIADKIYLTEFGARTRFIPAGFPGPVVRRALGTPFMGFSGAVYLVQEIVNILYETLFQFLPGHRPNFEFINQSKVFKWTPEADALLKERTEKAPFISQISFSRDLKTKAELLAQKLGADTITPDILNKVQ
;
A
#
# COMPACT_ATOMS: atom_id res chain seq x y z
N MET A 1 19.27 15.26 21.92
CA MET A 1 19.99 14.98 20.66
C MET A 1 18.98 15.04 19.53
N ALA A 2 19.35 15.60 18.37
CA ALA A 2 18.50 15.54 17.19
C ALA A 2 18.33 14.08 16.73
N LYS A 3 17.11 13.66 16.39
CA LYS A 3 16.83 12.33 15.83
C LYS A 3 17.07 12.41 14.32
N ILE A 4 17.97 11.57 13.81
CA ILE A 4 18.16 11.41 12.36
C ILE A 4 17.20 10.32 11.91
N VAL A 5 16.37 10.63 10.93
CA VAL A 5 15.46 9.66 10.28
C VAL A 5 15.99 9.39 8.88
N ARG A 6 16.15 8.10 8.54
CA ARG A 6 16.50 7.65 7.20
C ARG A 6 15.20 7.39 6.43
N ASP A 7 15.06 7.99 5.24
CA ASP A 7 13.99 7.71 4.29
C ASP A 7 12.58 7.75 4.91
N GLU A 8 12.16 8.93 5.38
CA GLU A 8 10.88 9.14 6.08
C GLU A 8 9.69 8.49 5.34
N SER A 9 8.91 7.73 6.11
CA SER A 9 7.88 6.82 5.62
C SER A 9 6.52 7.47 5.48
N THR A 10 6.26 8.50 6.29
CA THR A 10 5.00 9.24 6.32
C THR A 10 5.25 10.69 5.98
N THR A 11 4.30 11.33 5.32
CA THR A 11 4.37 12.78 5.17
C THR A 11 3.87 13.50 6.44
N SER A 12 3.88 14.82 6.45
CA SER A 12 3.34 15.61 7.56
C SER A 12 1.81 15.69 7.53
N SER A 13 1.21 16.06 8.65
CA SER A 13 -0.23 16.29 8.76
C SER A 13 -0.77 17.42 7.84
N TYR A 14 0.08 18.38 7.43
CA TYR A 14 -0.28 19.34 6.38
C TYR A 14 -0.63 18.63 5.08
N TRP A 15 0.22 17.70 4.64
CA TRP A 15 -0.03 16.94 3.42
C TRP A 15 -1.22 15.99 3.56
N ALA A 16 -1.43 15.44 4.75
CA ALA A 16 -2.65 14.71 5.05
C ALA A 16 -3.91 15.56 4.89
N ALA A 17 -3.90 16.78 5.42
CA ALA A 17 -5.02 17.72 5.29
C ALA A 17 -5.27 18.08 3.83
N VAL A 18 -4.22 18.38 3.06
CA VAL A 18 -4.29 18.65 1.62
C VAL A 18 -4.91 17.47 0.88
N ASN A 19 -4.39 16.26 1.07
CA ASN A 19 -4.88 15.04 0.41
C ASN A 19 -6.31 14.65 0.80
N THR A 20 -6.76 15.06 1.98
CA THR A 20 -8.11 14.77 2.51
C THR A 20 -9.12 15.81 2.04
N LEU A 21 -8.80 17.09 2.20
CA LEU A 21 -9.72 18.20 1.92
C LEU A 21 -9.84 18.48 0.42
N CYS A 22 -8.73 18.40 -0.34
CA CYS A 22 -8.78 18.59 -1.79
C CYS A 22 -9.50 17.45 -2.53
N ALA A 23 -9.75 16.32 -1.86
CA ALA A 23 -10.56 15.23 -2.39
C ALA A 23 -12.06 15.60 -2.46
N LEU A 24 -12.50 16.61 -1.69
CA LEU A 24 -13.87 17.07 -1.68
C LEU A 24 -14.15 17.97 -2.87
N SER A 25 -15.22 17.64 -3.61
CA SER A 25 -15.55 18.29 -4.87
C SER A 25 -15.95 19.76 -4.75
N ASP A 26 -16.38 20.23 -3.58
CA ASP A 26 -16.87 21.59 -3.28
C ASP A 26 -15.92 22.41 -2.39
N VAL A 27 -14.73 21.89 -2.08
CA VAL A 27 -13.72 22.58 -1.25
C VAL A 27 -12.63 23.17 -2.12
N HIS A 28 -12.11 24.32 -1.72
CA HIS A 28 -10.84 24.87 -2.19
C HIS A 28 -9.94 25.15 -0.99
N VAL A 29 -8.76 24.56 -0.99
CA VAL A 29 -7.80 24.70 0.10
C VAL A 29 -6.85 25.84 -0.19
N ILE A 30 -6.66 26.71 0.79
CA ILE A 30 -5.66 27.77 0.79
C ILE A 30 -4.54 27.36 1.76
N ALA A 31 -3.34 27.11 1.27
CA ALA A 31 -2.21 26.79 2.12
C ALA A 31 -1.47 28.07 2.51
N ASP A 32 -1.42 28.37 3.80
CA ASP A 32 -0.58 29.44 4.32
C ASP A 32 0.89 29.01 4.31
N ALA A 33 1.55 29.19 3.16
CA ALA A 33 2.76 28.45 2.78
C ALA A 33 3.71 29.29 1.91
N PRO A 34 5.03 29.15 2.07
CA PRO A 34 6.00 29.76 1.16
C PRO A 34 6.03 29.06 -0.20
N ILE A 35 6.69 29.73 -1.15
CA ILE A 35 7.02 29.13 -2.46
C ILE A 35 7.81 27.84 -2.24
N GLY A 36 7.35 26.75 -2.84
CA GLY A 36 7.97 25.42 -2.73
C GLY A 36 7.10 24.38 -2.04
N CYS A 37 6.38 24.75 -0.97
CA CYS A 37 5.53 23.83 -0.20
C CYS A 37 4.34 23.27 -0.99
N TYR A 38 4.01 23.88 -2.14
CA TYR A 38 3.02 23.39 -3.10
C TYR A 38 3.63 22.87 -4.41
N ASN A 39 4.90 23.18 -4.70
CA ASN A 39 5.57 22.68 -5.91
C ASN A 39 5.68 21.15 -5.90
N LEU A 40 5.79 20.53 -4.72
CA LEU A 40 5.70 19.08 -4.59
C LEU A 40 4.35 18.55 -5.12
N ALA A 41 3.23 19.20 -4.78
CA ALA A 41 1.90 18.83 -5.29
C ALA A 41 1.70 19.13 -6.79
N GLY A 42 2.37 20.16 -7.31
CA GLY A 42 2.27 20.55 -8.72
C GLY A 42 3.19 19.78 -9.65
N VAL A 43 4.34 19.29 -9.16
CA VAL A 43 5.45 18.81 -10.01
C VAL A 43 5.88 17.38 -9.67
N ALA A 44 6.04 17.03 -8.39
CA ALA A 44 6.44 15.66 -7.99
C ALA A 44 5.26 14.67 -7.97
N VAL A 45 4.05 15.20 -8.08
CA VAL A 45 2.80 14.50 -7.85
C VAL A 45 2.05 14.14 -9.15
N ILE A 46 2.46 14.70 -10.30
CA ILE A 46 1.98 14.30 -11.63
C ILE A 46 2.33 12.83 -11.93
N ASP A 47 3.43 12.32 -11.36
CA ASP A 47 3.85 10.92 -11.52
C ASP A 47 3.05 9.93 -10.65
N TYR A 48 2.33 10.43 -9.64
CA TYR A 48 1.40 9.63 -8.84
C TYR A 48 0.01 9.80 -9.39
N THR A 49 -0.55 8.74 -9.95
CA THR A 49 -1.93 8.84 -10.43
C THR A 49 -2.92 9.20 -9.34
N ASP A 50 -2.65 8.86 -8.07
CA ASP A 50 -3.57 8.99 -6.94
C ASP A 50 -3.44 10.30 -6.16
N ALA A 51 -3.22 11.41 -6.87
CA ALA A 51 -3.04 12.70 -6.24
C ALA A 51 -3.88 13.83 -6.85
N ILE A 52 -3.74 15.04 -6.29
CA ILE A 52 -4.61 16.19 -6.61
C ILE A 52 -4.42 16.60 -8.08
N PRO A 53 -5.46 16.49 -8.93
CA PRO A 53 -5.33 16.81 -10.35
C PRO A 53 -5.00 18.29 -10.58
N TYR A 54 -3.80 18.56 -11.10
CA TYR A 54 -3.34 19.89 -11.52
C TYR A 54 -3.57 21.02 -10.50
N LEU A 55 -3.48 20.73 -9.20
CA LEU A 55 -3.72 21.69 -8.12
C LEU A 55 -5.08 22.42 -8.21
N ARG A 56 -6.08 21.85 -8.88
CA ARG A 56 -7.32 22.56 -9.24
C ARG A 56 -8.05 23.21 -8.07
N ASN A 57 -8.00 22.58 -6.90
CA ASN A 57 -8.68 23.02 -5.68
C ASN A 57 -7.67 23.44 -4.58
N PHE A 58 -6.48 23.91 -4.98
CA PHE A 58 -5.39 24.19 -4.05
C PHE A 58 -4.63 25.46 -4.45
N THR A 59 -4.49 26.41 -3.52
CA THR A 59 -3.77 27.67 -3.76
C THR A 59 -2.87 28.03 -2.58
N PRO A 60 -1.57 28.22 -2.78
CA PRO A 60 -0.67 28.71 -1.75
C PRO A 60 -0.80 30.23 -1.54
N THR A 61 -0.40 30.71 -0.36
CA THR A 61 -0.28 32.16 -0.10
C THR A 61 1.00 32.76 -0.68
N ASP A 62 1.99 31.95 -1.05
CA ASP A 62 3.30 32.41 -1.55
C ASP A 62 4.02 33.34 -0.54
N LEU A 63 4.21 32.85 0.68
CA LEU A 63 4.86 33.62 1.74
C LEU A 63 6.22 34.18 1.33
N THR A 64 6.40 35.48 1.57
CA THR A 64 7.64 36.21 1.32
C THR A 64 8.56 36.16 2.55
N GLU A 65 9.85 36.41 2.36
CA GLU A 65 10.83 36.52 3.46
C GLU A 65 10.39 37.58 4.50
N LYS A 66 9.77 38.68 4.05
CA LYS A 66 9.22 39.71 4.93
C LYS A 66 8.08 39.19 5.80
N ALA A 67 7.18 38.38 5.24
CA ALA A 67 6.07 37.78 5.97
C ALA A 67 6.56 36.82 7.06
N ILE A 68 7.59 36.03 6.75
CA ILE A 68 8.17 35.08 7.69
C ILE A 68 8.95 35.79 8.80
N SER A 69 9.67 36.87 8.48
CA SER A 69 10.58 37.53 9.43
C SER A 69 9.94 38.61 10.30
N THR A 70 8.94 39.34 9.80
CA THR A 70 8.50 40.59 10.44
C THR A 70 7.01 40.87 10.39
N SER A 71 6.36 40.73 9.23
CA SER A 71 4.97 41.21 9.07
C SER A 71 3.90 40.16 9.41
N GLY A 72 4.29 38.90 9.60
CA GLY A 72 3.35 37.78 9.71
C GLY A 72 2.68 37.46 8.37
N THR A 73 1.79 36.46 8.39
CA THR A 73 1.19 35.87 7.18
C THR A 73 -0.26 36.27 6.92
N THR A 74 -0.89 36.99 7.86
CA THR A 74 -2.33 37.32 7.82
C THR A 74 -2.74 38.14 6.59
N ASP A 75 -1.98 39.18 6.25
CA ASP A 75 -2.34 40.05 5.12
C ASP A 75 -2.27 39.31 3.78
N ILE A 76 -1.24 38.49 3.58
CA ILE A 76 -1.10 37.68 2.36
C ILE A 76 -2.23 36.63 2.30
N THR A 77 -2.53 35.99 3.43
CA THR A 77 -3.65 35.05 3.53
C THR A 77 -4.97 35.73 3.19
N LYS A 78 -5.19 36.95 3.69
CA LYS A 78 -6.36 37.77 3.38
C LYS A 78 -6.50 38.01 1.88
N GLU A 79 -5.44 38.50 1.24
CA GLU A 79 -5.45 38.77 -0.20
C GLU A 79 -5.79 37.53 -1.03
N THR A 80 -5.26 36.36 -0.63
CA THR A 80 -5.54 35.09 -1.32
C THR A 80 -6.99 34.64 -1.11
N VAL A 81 -7.53 34.80 0.09
CA VAL A 81 -8.96 34.55 0.36
C VAL A 81 -9.83 35.44 -0.53
N GLU A 82 -9.56 36.76 -0.57
CA GLU A 82 -10.32 37.72 -1.37
C GLU A 82 -10.32 37.39 -2.87
N LYS A 83 -9.19 36.92 -3.41
CA LYS A 83 -9.08 36.47 -4.81
C LYS A 83 -9.93 35.23 -5.13
N LEU A 84 -10.19 34.38 -4.14
CA LEU A 84 -10.91 33.12 -4.31
C LEU A 84 -12.39 33.19 -3.88
N LEU A 85 -12.82 34.31 -3.30
CA LEU A 85 -14.23 34.55 -3.03
C LEU A 85 -15.05 34.52 -4.33
N GLY A 86 -16.28 34.01 -4.24
CA GLY A 86 -17.20 33.93 -5.38
C GLY A 86 -16.94 32.75 -6.34
N THR A 87 -15.93 31.91 -6.09
CA THR A 87 -15.68 30.68 -6.87
C THR A 87 -16.74 29.58 -6.67
N GLY A 88 -17.65 29.76 -5.70
CA GLY A 88 -18.68 28.77 -5.33
C GLY A 88 -18.14 27.60 -4.50
N LYS A 89 -16.85 27.58 -4.17
CA LYS A 89 -16.23 26.59 -3.28
C LYS A 89 -16.24 27.06 -1.83
N LYS A 90 -16.29 26.10 -0.90
CA LYS A 90 -15.97 26.36 0.50
C LYS A 90 -14.45 26.51 0.64
N LEU A 91 -14.01 27.68 1.09
CA LEU A 91 -12.60 27.96 1.28
C LEU A 91 -12.18 27.46 2.66
N ILE A 92 -11.08 26.72 2.73
CA ILE A 92 -10.45 26.28 3.98
C ILE A 92 -9.00 26.72 3.95
N VAL A 93 -8.60 27.54 4.93
CA VAL A 93 -7.20 27.93 5.12
C VAL A 93 -6.53 26.90 6.00
N ILE A 94 -5.34 26.43 5.62
CA ILE A 94 -4.55 25.47 6.38
C ILE A 94 -3.15 26.01 6.67
N SER A 95 -2.60 25.71 7.84
CA SER A 95 -1.19 26.01 8.15
C SER A 95 -0.25 24.99 7.52
N THR A 96 1.00 25.40 7.32
CA THR A 96 2.15 24.53 7.06
C THR A 96 3.11 24.56 8.26
N ALA A 97 4.15 23.73 8.23
CA ALA A 97 5.21 23.78 9.24
C ALA A 97 5.82 25.20 9.33
N GLU A 98 6.02 25.87 8.20
CA GLU A 98 6.61 27.21 8.17
C GLU A 98 5.69 28.28 8.76
N SER A 99 4.40 28.28 8.42
CA SER A 99 3.47 29.26 9.02
C SER A 99 3.20 28.98 10.50
N GLU A 100 3.25 27.72 10.93
CA GLU A 100 3.24 27.36 12.36
C GLU A 100 4.46 27.90 13.11
N MET A 101 5.66 27.85 12.51
CA MET A 101 6.87 28.45 13.10
C MET A 101 6.77 29.97 13.24
N VAL A 102 6.04 30.64 12.35
CA VAL A 102 5.74 32.09 12.45
C VAL A 102 4.65 32.37 13.50
N GLY A 103 3.99 31.34 14.02
CA GLY A 103 2.90 31.45 15.00
C GLY A 103 1.57 31.87 14.36
N ALA A 104 1.37 31.55 13.08
CA ALA A 104 0.14 31.89 12.37
C ALA A 104 -1.06 31.10 12.91
N ASP A 105 -2.07 31.83 13.39
CA ASP A 105 -3.41 31.30 13.67
C ASP A 105 -4.44 32.26 13.08
N HIS A 106 -5.04 31.84 11.97
CA HIS A 106 -5.99 32.67 11.22
C HIS A 106 -7.42 32.55 11.74
N THR A 107 -7.69 31.76 12.77
CA THR A 107 -9.05 31.48 13.26
C THR A 107 -9.83 32.74 13.59
N LYS A 108 -9.27 33.63 14.43
CA LYS A 108 -9.95 34.85 14.87
C LYS A 108 -10.14 35.85 13.73
N PHE A 109 -9.11 36.00 12.90
CA PHE A 109 -9.13 36.90 11.75
C PHE A 109 -10.21 36.47 10.73
N LEU A 110 -10.22 35.19 10.34
CA LEU A 110 -11.20 34.64 9.42
C LEU A 110 -12.61 34.76 9.98
N LEU A 111 -12.83 34.41 11.27
CA LEU A 111 -14.14 34.60 11.90
C LEU A 111 -14.64 36.05 11.83
N SER A 112 -13.73 37.02 11.91
CA SER A 112 -14.08 38.45 11.91
C SER A 112 -14.35 39.03 10.51
N GLN A 113 -13.62 38.60 9.47
CA GLN A 113 -13.67 39.20 8.13
C GLN A 113 -14.28 38.28 7.06
N PHE A 114 -14.17 36.97 7.25
CA PHE A 114 -14.60 35.93 6.32
C PHE A 114 -15.29 34.78 7.08
N PRO A 115 -16.45 35.01 7.71
CA PRO A 115 -17.07 34.05 8.64
C PRO A 115 -17.41 32.67 8.03
N GLU A 116 -17.50 32.59 6.70
CA GLU A 116 -17.73 31.35 5.95
C GLU A 116 -16.44 30.55 5.68
N VAL A 117 -15.28 31.14 5.90
CA VAL A 117 -13.96 30.54 5.68
C VAL A 117 -13.43 30.04 7.02
N LYS A 118 -13.00 28.78 7.06
CA LYS A 118 -12.50 28.15 8.29
C LYS A 118 -11.00 27.91 8.22
N PHE A 119 -10.37 27.95 9.39
CA PHE A 119 -8.96 27.59 9.57
C PHE A 119 -8.86 26.15 10.08
N PHE A 120 -8.05 25.34 9.41
CA PHE A 120 -7.61 24.04 9.92
C PHE A 120 -6.13 24.14 10.30
N PRO A 121 -5.79 24.13 11.61
CA PRO A 121 -4.40 24.05 12.03
C PRO A 121 -3.86 22.67 11.68
N SER A 122 -2.86 22.59 10.80
CA SER A 122 -2.35 21.30 10.37
C SER A 122 -1.53 20.60 11.44
N ASN A 123 -0.92 21.31 12.39
CA ASN A 123 -0.01 20.73 13.39
C ASN A 123 1.17 19.99 12.74
N SER A 124 1.64 20.50 11.59
CA SER A 124 2.63 19.85 10.74
C SER A 124 3.99 19.62 11.39
N LEU A 125 4.31 20.34 12.47
CA LEU A 125 5.56 20.16 13.21
C LEU A 125 5.56 18.96 14.17
N VAL A 126 4.38 18.43 14.51
CA VAL A 126 4.22 17.43 15.58
C VAL A 126 3.40 16.21 15.18
N GLU A 127 2.52 16.33 14.18
CA GLU A 127 1.65 15.25 13.72
C GLU A 127 2.12 14.68 12.38
N ASP A 128 2.01 13.35 12.26
CA ASP A 128 2.24 12.62 11.02
C ASP A 128 1.00 12.63 10.11
N GLU A 129 1.15 11.99 8.96
CA GLU A 129 0.10 11.84 7.96
C GLU A 129 -1.17 11.19 8.51
N TRP A 130 -1.06 10.12 9.30
CA TRP A 130 -2.22 9.33 9.72
C TRP A 130 -3.05 10.07 10.77
N LEU A 131 -2.37 10.70 11.74
CA LEU A 131 -3.02 11.60 12.70
C LEU A 131 -3.69 12.79 11.98
N GLY A 132 -3.00 13.38 11.02
CA GLY A 132 -3.53 14.48 10.21
C GLY A 132 -4.78 14.09 9.43
N ARG A 133 -4.81 12.90 8.81
CA ARG A 133 -5.97 12.41 8.04
C ARG A 133 -7.17 12.16 8.97
N ASP A 134 -6.96 11.45 10.08
CA ASP A 134 -8.03 11.15 11.03
C ASP A 134 -8.65 12.44 11.60
N ARG A 135 -7.79 13.41 11.96
CA ARG A 135 -8.22 14.70 12.49
C ARG A 135 -8.90 15.56 11.44
N ALA A 136 -8.44 15.58 10.19
CA ALA A 136 -9.10 16.33 9.11
C ALA A 136 -10.53 15.82 8.86
N LEU A 137 -10.73 14.49 8.84
CA LEU A 137 -12.06 13.89 8.69
C LEU A 137 -12.99 14.25 9.85
N ALA A 138 -12.50 14.11 11.08
CA ALA A 138 -13.24 14.45 12.28
C ALA A 138 -13.57 15.97 12.35
N TRP A 139 -12.60 16.82 11.99
CA TRP A 139 -12.75 18.26 11.96
C TRP A 139 -13.81 18.72 10.95
N CYS A 140 -13.87 18.09 9.78
CA CYS A 140 -14.94 18.37 8.82
C CYS A 140 -16.32 18.15 9.46
N TYR A 141 -16.49 17.07 10.22
CA TYR A 141 -17.77 16.78 10.88
C TYR A 141 -18.08 17.80 11.97
N ASP A 142 -17.11 18.08 12.84
CA ASP A 142 -17.28 19.04 13.93
C ASP A 142 -17.63 20.45 13.43
N ASN A 143 -17.23 20.78 12.21
CA ASN A 143 -17.40 22.11 11.63
C ASN A 143 -18.56 22.25 10.65
N TYR A 144 -19.02 21.16 10.03
CA TYR A 144 -19.96 21.21 8.90
C TYR A 144 -21.12 20.20 9.03
N ASP A 145 -21.20 19.41 10.10
CA ASP A 145 -22.43 18.67 10.41
C ASP A 145 -23.61 19.63 10.64
N ASP A 146 -24.81 19.19 10.28
CA ASP A 146 -26.02 20.01 10.43
C ASP A 146 -26.61 19.97 11.86
N HIS A 147 -25.98 19.24 12.77
CA HIS A 147 -26.37 19.00 14.17
C HIS A 147 -27.79 18.45 14.37
N LYS A 148 -28.45 18.00 13.29
CA LYS A 148 -29.75 17.34 13.39
C LYS A 148 -29.57 15.90 13.87
N PRO A 149 -30.56 15.35 14.59
CA PRO A 149 -30.56 13.93 14.93
C PRO A 149 -30.45 13.05 13.70
N ALA A 150 -29.72 11.93 13.83
CA ALA A 150 -29.59 10.95 12.76
C ALA A 150 -30.94 10.30 12.43
N GLN A 151 -31.43 10.49 11.21
CA GLN A 151 -32.48 9.69 10.59
C GLN A 151 -31.85 8.52 9.83
N VAL A 152 -31.87 7.32 10.42
CA VAL A 152 -31.16 6.16 9.86
C VAL A 152 -31.95 5.56 8.70
N GLU A 153 -31.32 5.49 7.53
CA GLU A 153 -31.87 4.84 6.34
C GLU A 153 -31.44 3.37 6.28
N LYS A 154 -32.39 2.46 6.46
CA LYS A 154 -32.11 1.02 6.51
C LYS A 154 -31.49 0.47 5.24
N GLY A 155 -30.54 -0.44 5.40
CA GLY A 155 -29.85 -1.09 4.27
C GLY A 155 -28.80 -0.21 3.58
N THR A 156 -28.48 0.97 4.13
CA THR A 156 -27.49 1.89 3.56
C THR A 156 -26.14 1.80 4.28
N VAL A 157 -25.07 1.97 3.52
CA VAL A 157 -23.69 1.91 4.00
C VAL A 157 -22.93 3.13 3.50
N SER A 158 -22.21 3.80 4.41
CA SER A 158 -21.23 4.82 4.03
C SER A 158 -19.81 4.32 4.21
N ILE A 159 -18.91 4.76 3.33
CA ILE A 159 -17.49 4.42 3.38
C ILE A 159 -16.70 5.67 3.81
N ILE A 160 -15.75 5.48 4.72
CA ILE A 160 -14.82 6.51 5.21
C ILE A 160 -13.39 6.07 4.92
N GLY A 161 -12.54 7.00 4.49
CA GLY A 161 -11.09 6.80 4.42
C GLY A 161 -10.46 7.07 3.05
N PRO A 162 -11.05 6.65 1.91
CA PRO A 162 -10.50 6.93 0.59
C PRO A 162 -10.21 8.41 0.41
N THR A 163 -8.94 8.70 0.14
CA THR A 163 -8.37 10.05 0.01
C THR A 163 -7.25 9.98 -1.03
N TYR A 164 -6.75 11.14 -1.47
CA TYR A 164 -5.52 11.15 -2.28
C TYR A 164 -4.33 10.64 -1.47
N GLY A 165 -3.31 10.09 -2.14
CA GLY A 165 -2.11 9.57 -1.49
C GLY A 165 -2.31 8.28 -0.69
N CYS A 166 -3.47 7.62 -0.77
CA CYS A 166 -3.64 6.25 -0.27
C CYS A 166 -3.26 5.25 -1.35
N PHE A 167 -2.34 4.33 -1.03
CA PHE A 167 -1.88 3.32 -1.97
C PHE A 167 -3.04 2.46 -2.49
N ASN A 168 -3.14 2.32 -3.81
CA ASN A 168 -4.10 1.46 -4.52
C ASN A 168 -5.59 1.66 -4.16
N SER A 169 -5.92 2.81 -3.56
CA SER A 169 -7.27 3.14 -3.09
C SER A 169 -8.37 2.99 -4.15
N PRO A 170 -8.17 3.29 -5.46
CA PRO A 170 -9.23 3.13 -6.45
C PRO A 170 -9.70 1.67 -6.59
N SER A 171 -8.75 0.72 -6.68
CA SER A 171 -9.05 -0.70 -6.84
C SER A 171 -9.73 -1.26 -5.59
N ASP A 172 -9.18 -0.95 -4.42
CA ASP A 172 -9.75 -1.40 -3.15
C ASP A 172 -11.16 -0.85 -2.95
N LEU A 173 -11.37 0.44 -3.21
CA LEU A 173 -12.68 1.06 -3.08
C LEU A 173 -13.71 0.42 -4.01
N ALA A 174 -13.32 0.09 -5.25
CA ALA A 174 -14.19 -0.61 -6.18
C ALA A 174 -14.59 -1.99 -5.66
N GLU A 175 -13.65 -2.74 -5.09
CA GLU A 175 -13.94 -4.04 -4.47
C GLU A 175 -14.84 -3.89 -3.24
N ILE A 176 -14.56 -2.95 -2.33
CA ILE A 176 -15.39 -2.74 -1.14
C ILE A 176 -16.83 -2.37 -1.52
N LYS A 177 -17.02 -1.51 -2.52
CA LYS A 177 -18.36 -1.20 -3.05
C LYS A 177 -19.05 -2.42 -3.64
N ARG A 178 -18.31 -3.27 -4.38
CA ARG A 178 -18.84 -4.51 -4.97
C ARG A 178 -19.30 -5.47 -3.89
N LEU A 179 -18.49 -5.67 -2.84
CA LEU A 179 -18.82 -6.53 -1.71
C LEU A 179 -20.07 -6.03 -0.96
N ILE A 180 -20.15 -4.73 -0.66
CA ILE A 180 -21.33 -4.15 0.00
C ILE A 180 -22.59 -4.33 -0.86
N THR A 181 -22.48 -4.06 -2.17
CA THR A 181 -23.61 -4.21 -3.10
C THR A 181 -24.01 -5.67 -3.27
N GLY A 182 -23.05 -6.59 -3.25
CA GLY A 182 -23.27 -8.03 -3.32
C GLY A 182 -24.11 -8.59 -2.17
N VAL A 183 -23.95 -8.03 -0.97
CA VAL A 183 -24.80 -8.34 0.20
C VAL A 183 -26.19 -7.67 0.12
N GLY A 184 -26.43 -6.81 -0.89
CA GLY A 184 -27.66 -6.04 -1.05
C GLY A 184 -27.67 -4.70 -0.29
N GLY A 185 -26.51 -4.26 0.19
CA GLY A 185 -26.33 -2.92 0.76
C GLY A 185 -26.32 -1.83 -0.32
N LYS A 186 -26.78 -0.63 0.03
CA LYS A 186 -26.74 0.55 -0.85
C LYS A 186 -25.66 1.52 -0.39
N ILE A 187 -24.73 1.86 -1.27
CA ILE A 187 -23.72 2.89 -0.97
C ILE A 187 -24.41 4.25 -0.89
N LYS A 188 -24.40 4.85 0.31
CA LYS A 188 -24.98 6.18 0.55
C LYS A 188 -23.99 7.29 0.23
N ASN A 189 -22.78 7.17 0.78
CA ASN A 189 -21.73 8.17 0.60
C ASN A 189 -20.34 7.53 0.74
N VAL A 190 -19.35 8.07 0.04
CA VAL A 190 -17.93 7.68 0.12
C VAL A 190 -17.12 8.92 0.42
N PHE A 191 -16.80 9.11 1.69
CA PHE A 191 -16.19 10.32 2.18
C PHE A 191 -14.69 10.13 2.46
N PRO A 192 -13.80 11.04 2.00
CA PRO A 192 -14.09 12.25 1.21
C PRO A 192 -14.02 12.09 -0.34
N LEU A 193 -13.35 11.07 -0.89
CA LEU A 193 -12.94 11.02 -2.31
C LEU A 193 -14.08 11.10 -3.36
N GLU A 194 -15.29 10.64 -3.06
CA GLU A 194 -16.44 10.77 -3.97
C GLU A 194 -17.59 11.53 -3.31
N SER A 195 -17.24 12.52 -2.50
CA SER A 195 -18.19 13.34 -1.76
C SER A 195 -17.95 14.83 -1.98
N SER A 196 -18.84 15.59 -1.36
CA SER A 196 -18.66 17.00 -1.07
C SER A 196 -18.69 17.19 0.45
N LEU A 197 -18.15 18.32 0.94
CA LEU A 197 -18.16 18.69 2.34
C LEU A 197 -19.59 18.89 2.84
N MET A 198 -20.47 19.46 2.00
CA MET A 198 -21.89 19.61 2.34
C MET A 198 -22.63 18.29 2.61
N ARG A 199 -22.10 17.15 2.11
CA ARG A 199 -22.71 15.83 2.30
C ARG A 199 -22.18 15.10 3.53
N ILE A 200 -21.36 15.73 4.37
CA ILE A 200 -20.79 15.07 5.56
C ILE A 200 -21.86 14.65 6.57
N SER A 201 -22.93 15.45 6.72
CA SER A 201 -24.06 15.12 7.58
C SER A 201 -24.82 13.89 7.09
N GLU A 202 -24.70 13.50 5.81
CA GLU A 202 -25.35 12.29 5.29
C GLU A 202 -24.77 11.01 5.90
N LEU A 203 -23.52 11.04 6.40
CA LEU A 203 -22.84 9.85 6.93
C LEU A 203 -23.58 9.27 8.14
N LYS A 204 -24.08 10.12 9.05
CA LYS A 204 -24.77 9.65 10.28
C LYS A 204 -26.13 9.02 9.98
N HIS A 205 -26.66 9.24 8.78
CA HIS A 205 -27.92 8.67 8.31
C HIS A 205 -27.74 7.26 7.73
N SER A 206 -26.53 6.71 7.70
CA SER A 206 -26.26 5.33 7.26
C SER A 206 -26.59 4.30 8.34
N ASP A 207 -26.98 3.11 7.92
CA ASP A 207 -27.21 1.97 8.81
C ASP A 207 -25.87 1.42 9.34
N VAL A 208 -24.84 1.41 8.49
CA VAL A 208 -23.47 0.94 8.79
C VAL A 208 -22.43 1.89 8.20
N ILE A 209 -21.30 2.03 8.89
CA ILE A 209 -20.10 2.72 8.41
C ILE A 209 -19.00 1.70 8.13
N VAL A 210 -18.37 1.79 6.97
CA VAL A 210 -17.17 1.02 6.62
C VAL A 210 -15.97 1.96 6.62
N VAL A 211 -14.99 1.70 7.48
CA VAL A 211 -13.71 2.41 7.50
C VAL A 211 -12.69 1.59 6.71
N MET A 212 -12.09 2.17 5.68
CA MET A 212 -11.21 1.38 4.79
C MET A 212 -9.83 1.08 5.38
N TYR A 213 -9.31 1.94 6.24
CA TYR A 213 -7.93 1.88 6.69
C TYR A 213 -7.85 1.91 8.22
N GLU A 214 -7.02 1.05 8.82
CA GLU A 214 -6.87 0.91 10.28
C GLU A 214 -6.20 2.13 10.94
N GLU A 215 -5.40 2.88 10.19
CA GLU A 215 -4.58 3.98 10.69
C GLU A 215 -5.37 5.27 10.85
N PHE A 216 -6.50 5.44 10.14
CA PHE A 216 -7.30 6.67 10.19
C PHE A 216 -8.77 6.48 9.77
N GLY A 217 -9.62 7.45 10.11
CA GLY A 217 -11.07 7.45 9.86
C GLY A 217 -11.90 7.03 11.06
N LYS A 218 -11.26 6.47 12.09
CA LYS A 218 -11.90 6.01 13.33
C LYS A 218 -12.53 7.17 14.10
N ALA A 219 -11.85 8.31 14.24
CA ALA A 219 -12.38 9.43 15.01
C ALA A 219 -13.69 9.97 14.41
N LEU A 220 -13.79 10.02 13.08
CA LEU A 220 -15.05 10.37 12.41
C LEU A 220 -16.10 9.28 12.64
N ALA A 221 -15.76 8.00 12.44
CA ALA A 221 -16.70 6.90 12.62
C ALA A 221 -17.31 6.86 14.04
N GLU A 222 -16.50 7.10 15.08
CA GLU A 222 -16.96 7.19 16.47
C GLU A 222 -17.96 8.33 16.68
N LYS A 223 -17.71 9.51 16.11
CA LYS A 223 -18.62 10.68 16.19
C LYS A 223 -19.97 10.41 15.54
N LEU A 224 -20.02 9.61 14.49
CA LEU A 224 -21.27 9.23 13.81
C LEU A 224 -22.14 8.28 14.65
N GLY A 225 -21.55 7.57 15.60
CA GLY A 225 -22.27 6.69 16.53
C GLY A 225 -23.00 5.54 15.86
N ARG A 226 -22.53 5.04 14.71
CA ARG A 226 -23.11 3.93 13.94
C ARG A 226 -22.27 2.66 14.07
N PRO A 227 -22.84 1.47 13.79
CA PRO A 227 -22.05 0.25 13.65
C PRO A 227 -20.90 0.46 12.65
N VAL A 228 -19.68 0.07 13.05
CA VAL A 228 -18.47 0.24 12.24
C VAL A 228 -17.93 -1.13 11.85
N LEU A 229 -17.64 -1.29 10.56
CA LEU A 229 -16.84 -2.39 10.02
C LEU A 229 -15.56 -1.83 9.40
N TYR A 230 -14.48 -2.60 9.45
CA TYR A 230 -13.27 -2.28 8.70
C TYR A 230 -13.27 -3.03 7.37
N ALA A 231 -12.73 -2.42 6.32
CA ALA A 231 -12.58 -3.07 5.03
C ALA A 231 -11.72 -4.34 5.18
N PRO A 232 -12.14 -5.48 4.61
CA PRO A 232 -11.48 -6.76 4.84
C PRO A 232 -10.27 -6.97 3.93
N PHE A 233 -9.32 -7.77 4.41
CA PHE A 233 -8.14 -8.21 3.67
C PHE A 233 -8.00 -9.73 3.80
N GLY A 234 -7.86 -10.45 2.68
CA GLY A 234 -7.75 -11.91 2.68
C GLY A 234 -9.10 -12.61 2.67
N LEU A 235 -9.09 -13.94 2.64
CA LEU A 235 -10.28 -14.76 2.42
C LEU A 235 -11.17 -14.80 3.65
N TYR A 236 -10.62 -15.11 4.83
CA TYR A 236 -11.45 -15.33 6.02
C TYR A 236 -12.00 -14.03 6.60
N ASP A 237 -11.19 -12.97 6.63
CA ASP A 237 -11.65 -11.65 7.08
C ASP A 237 -12.71 -11.08 6.11
N THR A 238 -12.62 -11.37 4.80
CA THR A 238 -13.67 -10.98 3.84
C THR A 238 -14.96 -11.74 4.06
N GLU A 239 -14.91 -13.06 4.26
CA GLU A 239 -16.10 -13.84 4.57
C GLU A 239 -16.77 -13.35 5.86
N LYS A 240 -15.98 -13.08 6.91
CA LYS A 240 -16.48 -12.54 8.18
C LYS A 240 -17.10 -11.15 8.00
N PHE A 241 -16.44 -10.25 7.27
CA PHE A 241 -16.97 -8.92 6.95
C PHE A 241 -18.34 -9.01 6.28
N LEU A 242 -18.51 -9.89 5.30
CA LEU A 242 -19.78 -10.08 4.59
C LEU A 242 -20.88 -10.63 5.51
N GLN A 243 -20.54 -11.57 6.39
CA GLN A 243 -21.48 -12.10 7.39
C GLN A 243 -21.94 -11.02 8.38
N ASP A 244 -21.01 -10.23 8.91
CA ASP A 244 -21.32 -9.19 9.88
C ASP A 244 -22.06 -8.02 9.23
N LEU A 245 -21.71 -7.66 7.99
CA LEU A 245 -22.46 -6.71 7.18
C LEU A 245 -23.89 -7.20 6.93
N GLY A 246 -24.06 -8.47 6.56
CA GLY A 246 -25.36 -9.11 6.39
C GLY A 246 -26.23 -8.97 7.64
N LYS A 247 -25.70 -9.32 8.81
CA LYS A 247 -26.41 -9.17 10.10
C LYS A 247 -26.82 -7.73 10.38
N PHE A 248 -25.91 -6.77 10.21
CA PHE A 248 -26.22 -5.37 10.49
C PHE A 248 -27.29 -4.80 9.55
N LEU A 249 -27.32 -5.25 8.29
CA LEU A 249 -28.31 -4.82 7.31
C LEU A 249 -29.61 -5.65 7.34
N GLY A 250 -29.67 -6.73 8.13
CA GLY A 250 -30.79 -7.68 8.13
C GLY A 250 -30.91 -8.46 6.82
N ARG A 251 -29.76 -8.83 6.24
CA ARG A 251 -29.60 -9.49 4.92
C ARG A 251 -28.72 -10.74 5.00
N ASP A 252 -28.87 -11.53 6.06
CA ASP A 252 -28.07 -12.75 6.29
C ASP A 252 -28.19 -13.77 5.14
N ALA A 253 -29.38 -13.91 4.55
CA ALA A 253 -29.64 -14.82 3.45
C ALA A 253 -28.93 -14.36 2.16
N GLU A 254 -29.00 -13.08 1.84
CA GLU A 254 -28.30 -12.49 0.69
C GLU A 254 -26.79 -12.54 0.87
N ALA A 255 -26.27 -12.23 2.07
CA ALA A 255 -24.84 -12.37 2.38
C ALA A 255 -24.36 -13.81 2.16
N THR A 256 -25.10 -14.79 2.67
CA THR A 256 -24.77 -16.22 2.51
C THR A 256 -24.81 -16.64 1.04
N ALA A 257 -25.83 -16.21 0.29
CA ALA A 257 -25.95 -16.50 -1.13
C ALA A 257 -24.80 -15.86 -1.94
N PHE A 258 -24.43 -14.63 -1.61
CA PHE A 258 -23.33 -13.92 -2.26
C PHE A 258 -21.98 -14.59 -1.96
N ILE A 259 -21.69 -14.95 -0.71
CA ILE A 259 -20.47 -15.69 -0.34
C ILE A 259 -20.39 -17.01 -1.11
N LYS A 260 -21.51 -17.73 -1.22
CA LYS A 260 -21.57 -18.98 -2.01
C LYS A 260 -21.24 -18.72 -3.48
N GLN A 261 -21.83 -17.69 -4.08
CA GLN A 261 -21.54 -17.31 -5.46
C GLN A 261 -20.06 -16.97 -5.65
N GLU A 262 -19.46 -16.16 -4.76
CA GLU A 262 -18.04 -15.81 -4.81
C GLU A 262 -17.12 -17.03 -4.73
N LYS A 263 -17.48 -18.04 -3.93
CA LYS A 263 -16.77 -19.33 -3.85
C LYS A 263 -16.82 -20.11 -5.16
N GLU A 264 -17.93 -20.01 -5.89
CA GLU A 264 -18.15 -20.68 -7.18
C GLU A 264 -17.58 -19.88 -8.38
N THR A 265 -17.31 -18.59 -8.22
CA THR A 265 -16.81 -17.69 -9.28
C THR A 265 -15.44 -17.10 -8.96
N THR A 266 -15.38 -15.97 -8.26
CA THR A 266 -14.17 -15.19 -7.98
C THR A 266 -13.05 -16.05 -7.38
N LEU A 267 -13.41 -16.92 -6.43
CA LEU A 267 -12.46 -17.76 -5.69
C LEU A 267 -12.21 -19.12 -6.36
N SER A 268 -12.91 -19.46 -7.45
CA SER A 268 -12.73 -20.76 -8.12
C SER A 268 -11.28 -20.93 -8.59
N LEU A 269 -10.64 -19.85 -9.03
CA LEU A 269 -9.23 -19.84 -9.43
C LEU A 269 -8.29 -20.22 -8.28
N VAL A 270 -8.48 -19.62 -7.10
CA VAL A 270 -7.64 -19.91 -5.92
C VAL A 270 -7.79 -21.38 -5.56
N TRP A 271 -9.02 -21.91 -5.66
CA TRP A 271 -9.32 -23.30 -5.40
C TRP A 271 -8.70 -24.26 -6.43
N ASP A 272 -8.69 -23.89 -7.70
CA ASP A 272 -8.03 -24.66 -8.77
C ASP A 272 -6.51 -24.70 -8.58
N LEU A 273 -5.89 -23.57 -8.21
CA LEU A 273 -4.49 -23.50 -7.85
C LEU A 273 -4.17 -24.32 -6.59
N TRP A 274 -5.08 -24.32 -5.62
CA TRP A 274 -4.92 -25.08 -4.38
C TRP A 274 -4.96 -26.59 -4.59
N ARG A 275 -5.78 -27.06 -5.55
CA ARG A 275 -5.84 -28.48 -5.95
C ARG A 275 -4.65 -28.92 -6.79
N GLY A 276 -3.94 -27.97 -7.40
CA GLY A 276 -2.75 -28.24 -8.19
C GLY A 276 -1.47 -28.28 -7.34
N PRO A 277 -0.31 -28.54 -7.98
CA PRO A 277 0.99 -28.57 -7.30
C PRO A 277 1.43 -27.20 -6.77
N GLN A 278 0.77 -26.11 -7.18
CA GLN A 278 1.11 -24.75 -6.77
C GLN A 278 0.86 -24.53 -5.27
N SER A 279 -0.07 -25.26 -4.67
CA SER A 279 -0.30 -25.23 -3.21
C SER A 279 0.96 -25.57 -2.41
N GLU A 280 1.79 -26.49 -2.92
CA GLU A 280 3.05 -26.89 -2.27
C GLU A 280 4.14 -25.82 -2.37
N TRP A 281 3.98 -24.83 -3.26
CA TRP A 281 4.97 -23.77 -3.40
C TRP A 281 4.87 -22.73 -2.28
N PHE A 282 3.66 -22.35 -1.86
CA PHE A 282 3.46 -21.25 -0.90
C PHE A 282 4.29 -21.43 0.39
N PRO A 283 4.31 -22.61 1.05
CA PRO A 283 5.11 -22.80 2.27
C PRO A 283 6.62 -22.65 2.08
N THR A 284 7.12 -22.75 0.84
CA THR A 284 8.54 -22.61 0.52
C THR A 284 8.95 -21.17 0.22
N VAL A 285 7.99 -20.24 0.14
CA VAL A 285 8.25 -18.85 -0.20
C VAL A 285 8.35 -17.99 1.05
N MET A 286 9.46 -17.28 1.16
CA MET A 286 9.69 -16.26 2.16
C MET A 286 9.37 -14.87 1.62
N PHE A 287 8.58 -14.11 2.37
CA PHE A 287 8.22 -12.74 2.01
C PHE A 287 8.49 -11.74 3.14
N GLY A 288 8.71 -10.49 2.76
CA GLY A 288 8.80 -9.36 3.68
C GLY A 288 7.78 -8.27 3.31
N VAL A 289 7.30 -7.52 4.31
CA VAL A 289 6.35 -6.43 4.11
C VAL A 289 6.82 -5.16 4.83
N ALA A 290 6.80 -4.03 4.14
CA ALA A 290 6.94 -2.69 4.73
C ALA A 290 5.91 -1.76 4.08
N ALA A 291 4.78 -1.52 4.76
CA ALA A 291 3.64 -0.79 4.23
C ALA A 291 2.83 -0.12 5.35
N ALA A 292 1.80 0.64 5.01
CA ALA A 292 0.84 1.13 5.99
C ALA A 292 0.21 -0.05 6.78
N ARG A 293 -0.16 0.17 8.04
CA ARG A 293 -0.61 -0.86 8.98
C ARG A 293 -1.62 -1.84 8.40
N THR A 294 -2.65 -1.33 7.72
CA THR A 294 -3.72 -2.10 7.08
C THR A 294 -3.15 -3.12 6.10
N TYR A 295 -2.21 -2.68 5.27
CA TYR A 295 -1.57 -3.51 4.26
C TYR A 295 -0.55 -4.47 4.88
N ALA A 296 0.26 -4.01 5.83
CA ALA A 296 1.23 -4.83 6.54
C ALA A 296 0.55 -6.00 7.27
N ASN A 297 -0.53 -5.71 7.99
CA ASN A 297 -1.33 -6.71 8.69
C ASN A 297 -2.09 -7.60 7.72
N GLY A 298 -2.74 -7.03 6.70
CA GLY A 298 -3.52 -7.76 5.72
C GLY A 298 -2.72 -8.74 4.88
N LEU A 299 -1.57 -8.31 4.35
CA LEU A 299 -0.65 -9.17 3.60
C LEU A 299 -0.10 -10.29 4.50
N LYS A 300 0.25 -9.99 5.75
CA LYS A 300 0.70 -11.02 6.68
C LYS A 300 -0.39 -12.06 6.92
N LYS A 301 -1.62 -11.63 7.25
CA LYS A 301 -2.75 -12.53 7.48
C LYS A 301 -3.00 -13.44 6.28
N LEU A 302 -3.19 -12.88 5.09
CA LEU A 302 -3.44 -13.66 3.89
C LEU A 302 -2.28 -14.61 3.57
N LEU A 303 -1.07 -14.08 3.43
CA LEU A 303 0.04 -14.86 2.89
C LEU A 303 0.60 -15.86 3.90
N GLN A 304 0.72 -15.48 5.17
CA GLN A 304 1.23 -16.37 6.21
C GLN A 304 0.12 -17.24 6.81
N ASP A 305 -0.94 -16.62 7.32
CA ASP A 305 -1.91 -17.33 8.15
C ASP A 305 -2.91 -18.16 7.30
N GLU A 306 -3.26 -17.68 6.10
CA GLU A 306 -4.19 -18.39 5.21
C GLU A 306 -3.47 -19.28 4.16
N LEU A 307 -2.37 -18.80 3.57
CA LEU A 307 -1.66 -19.51 2.49
C LEU A 307 -0.40 -20.26 2.94
N GLY A 308 0.04 -20.07 4.19
CA GLY A 308 1.15 -20.82 4.78
C GLY A 308 2.56 -20.38 4.36
N MET A 309 2.71 -19.23 3.69
CA MET A 309 4.02 -18.67 3.35
C MET A 309 4.79 -18.26 4.61
N THR A 310 6.13 -18.16 4.51
CA THR A 310 6.96 -17.72 5.64
C THR A 310 7.12 -16.20 5.63
N CYS A 311 6.52 -15.50 6.60
CA CYS A 311 6.75 -14.06 6.78
C CYS A 311 8.07 -13.84 7.52
N MET A 312 9.04 -13.20 6.86
CA MET A 312 10.30 -12.83 7.50
C MET A 312 10.14 -11.62 8.41
N PHE A 313 9.36 -10.64 7.96
CA PHE A 313 8.98 -9.46 8.72
C PHE A 313 7.74 -8.82 8.08
N SER A 314 6.96 -8.13 8.90
CA SER A 314 5.88 -7.25 8.44
C SER A 314 5.87 -6.01 9.32
N PHE A 315 6.20 -4.86 8.73
CA PHE A 315 6.37 -3.60 9.43
C PHE A 315 5.32 -2.57 9.02
N ASP A 316 4.72 -1.92 10.03
CA ASP A 316 3.99 -0.66 9.86
C ASP A 316 5.00 0.45 9.54
N SER A 317 4.97 0.94 8.31
CA SER A 317 5.95 1.90 7.80
C SER A 317 5.99 3.20 8.61
N ALA A 318 4.89 3.60 9.26
CA ALA A 318 4.83 4.81 10.07
C ALA A 318 5.75 4.76 11.30
N THR A 319 6.02 3.57 11.81
CA THR A 319 6.78 3.39 13.07
C THR A 319 8.06 2.60 12.90
N ALA A 320 8.28 2.01 11.72
CA ALA A 320 9.45 1.21 11.41
C ALA A 320 10.75 2.03 11.40
N ASP A 321 11.84 1.46 11.92
CA ASP A 321 13.19 1.99 11.71
C ASP A 321 13.75 1.51 10.37
N ASN A 322 13.86 2.42 9.41
CA ASN A 322 14.35 2.09 8.08
C ASN A 322 15.82 1.63 8.05
N ASN A 323 16.64 1.97 9.06
CA ASN A 323 17.98 1.39 9.18
C ASN A 323 17.89 -0.11 9.50
N GLN A 324 16.98 -0.50 10.41
CA GLN A 324 16.73 -1.90 10.73
C GLN A 324 16.18 -2.67 9.51
N VAL A 325 15.21 -2.09 8.79
CA VAL A 325 14.69 -2.70 7.55
C VAL A 325 15.83 -2.93 6.55
N ARG A 326 16.66 -1.91 6.33
CA ARG A 326 17.82 -1.99 5.45
C ARG A 326 18.81 -3.09 5.87
N GLU A 327 19.12 -3.18 7.17
CA GLU A 327 20.02 -4.21 7.70
C GLU A 327 19.48 -5.63 7.50
N ILE A 328 18.18 -5.84 7.71
CA ILE A 328 17.52 -7.13 7.45
C ILE A 328 17.64 -7.49 5.98
N LEU A 329 17.29 -6.55 5.09
CA LEU A 329 17.37 -6.76 3.64
C LEU A 329 18.79 -7.04 3.16
N GLN A 330 19.81 -6.44 3.79
CA GLN A 330 21.20 -6.71 3.47
C GLN A 330 21.64 -8.11 3.88
N LYS A 331 21.23 -8.57 5.07
CA LYS A 331 21.65 -9.87 5.63
C LYS A 331 20.91 -11.04 4.99
N THR A 332 19.59 -10.91 4.83
CA THR A 332 18.74 -11.99 4.34
C THR A 332 17.55 -11.38 3.58
N PRO A 333 17.72 -11.04 2.30
CA PRO A 333 16.63 -10.49 1.51
C PRO A 333 15.54 -11.57 1.27
N PRO A 334 14.24 -11.23 1.36
CA PRO A 334 13.16 -12.16 1.08
C PRO A 334 13.10 -12.52 -0.41
N GLN A 335 12.41 -13.60 -0.76
CA GLN A 335 12.15 -13.94 -2.17
C GLN A 335 11.18 -12.94 -2.80
N ILE A 336 10.15 -12.55 -2.06
CA ILE A 336 9.18 -11.52 -2.46
C ILE A 336 9.18 -10.40 -1.43
N MET A 337 9.29 -9.14 -1.88
CA MET A 337 9.16 -7.97 -1.02
C MET A 337 7.94 -7.16 -1.44
N PHE A 338 7.01 -6.99 -0.50
CA PHE A 338 5.91 -6.04 -0.60
C PHE A 338 6.34 -4.74 0.08
N GLY A 339 6.54 -3.66 -0.67
CA GLY A 339 7.13 -2.47 -0.06
C GLY A 339 6.99 -1.16 -0.83
N ARG A 340 7.81 -0.21 -0.41
CA ARG A 340 7.88 1.18 -0.87
C ARG A 340 9.15 1.40 -1.69
N ILE A 341 9.33 2.62 -2.20
CA ILE A 341 10.53 2.94 -2.99
C ILE A 341 11.83 2.80 -2.21
N ALA A 342 11.85 3.17 -0.93
CA ALA A 342 13.03 3.02 -0.08
C ALA A 342 13.49 1.55 -0.04
N ASP A 343 12.55 0.63 0.16
CA ASP A 343 12.82 -0.81 0.23
C ASP A 343 13.35 -1.33 -1.11
N LYS A 344 12.79 -0.86 -2.23
CA LYS A 344 13.26 -1.18 -3.59
C LYS A 344 14.68 -0.67 -3.86
N ILE A 345 15.00 0.54 -3.39
CA ILE A 345 16.34 1.13 -3.49
C ILE A 345 17.33 0.24 -2.73
N TYR A 346 17.02 -0.12 -1.48
CA TYR A 346 17.89 -0.96 -0.65
C TYR A 346 18.19 -2.31 -1.32
N LEU A 347 17.15 -3.00 -1.80
CA LEU A 347 17.30 -4.26 -2.52
C LEU A 347 18.20 -4.14 -3.75
N THR A 348 18.07 -3.03 -4.48
CA THR A 348 18.85 -2.75 -5.70
C THR A 348 20.31 -2.46 -5.37
N GLU A 349 20.58 -1.66 -4.35
CA GLU A 349 21.95 -1.34 -3.89
C GLU A 349 22.71 -2.60 -3.45
N PHE A 350 22.00 -3.58 -2.87
CA PHE A 350 22.58 -4.86 -2.47
C PHE A 350 22.64 -5.91 -3.59
N GLY A 351 22.11 -5.60 -4.78
CA GLY A 351 22.00 -6.58 -5.87
C GLY A 351 21.14 -7.79 -5.51
N ALA A 352 20.17 -7.61 -4.60
CA ALA A 352 19.31 -8.68 -4.11
C ALA A 352 18.42 -9.21 -5.23
N ARG A 353 18.32 -10.54 -5.36
CA ARG A 353 17.44 -11.21 -6.33
C ARG A 353 16.02 -11.37 -5.79
N THR A 354 15.48 -10.29 -5.24
CA THR A 354 14.13 -10.23 -4.67
C THR A 354 13.14 -9.74 -5.71
N ARG A 355 11.97 -10.37 -5.76
CA ARG A 355 10.85 -9.91 -6.57
C ARG A 355 10.09 -8.84 -5.80
N PHE A 356 10.10 -7.62 -6.30
CA PHE A 356 9.48 -6.49 -5.63
C PHE A 356 8.06 -6.25 -6.15
N ILE A 357 7.09 -6.25 -5.25
CA ILE A 357 5.69 -5.86 -5.51
C ILE A 357 5.43 -4.57 -4.73
N PRO A 358 5.04 -3.46 -5.39
CA PRO A 358 4.67 -2.26 -4.66
C PRO A 358 3.46 -2.52 -3.76
N ALA A 359 3.53 -2.08 -2.50
CA ALA A 359 2.47 -2.27 -1.51
C ALA A 359 2.25 -1.06 -0.59
N GLY A 360 2.90 0.07 -0.88
CA GLY A 360 2.78 1.28 -0.09
C GLY A 360 3.50 2.47 -0.71
N PHE A 361 3.15 3.66 -0.23
CA PHE A 361 3.88 4.89 -0.49
C PHE A 361 4.92 5.16 0.61
N PRO A 362 5.96 5.98 0.34
CA PRO A 362 6.25 6.69 -0.90
C PRO A 362 6.75 5.78 -2.04
N GLY A 363 6.52 6.16 -3.31
CA GLY A 363 7.15 5.52 -4.47
C GLY A 363 6.37 5.59 -5.78
N PRO A 364 7.01 5.93 -6.91
CA PRO A 364 6.34 6.25 -8.19
C PRO A 364 5.67 5.01 -8.76
N VAL A 365 4.35 4.92 -8.56
CA VAL A 365 3.53 3.80 -9.03
C VAL A 365 2.22 4.35 -9.57
N VAL A 366 1.84 3.85 -10.74
CA VAL A 366 0.56 4.14 -11.39
C VAL A 366 -0.41 2.99 -11.10
N ARG A 367 -1.49 3.24 -10.36
CA ARG A 367 -2.51 2.24 -9.95
C ARG A 367 -3.93 2.79 -9.97
N ARG A 368 -4.44 3.08 -11.19
CA ARG A 368 -5.86 3.48 -11.40
C ARG A 368 -6.77 2.36 -11.90
N ALA A 369 -6.21 1.27 -12.38
CA ALA A 369 -7.00 0.16 -12.92
C ALA A 369 -7.65 -0.63 -11.79
N LEU A 370 -8.98 -0.76 -11.83
CA LEU A 370 -9.77 -1.37 -10.75
C LEU A 370 -9.55 -2.89 -10.57
N GLY A 371 -8.82 -3.54 -11.48
CA GLY A 371 -8.58 -4.99 -11.47
C GLY A 371 -7.39 -5.45 -10.64
N THR A 372 -6.81 -4.59 -9.80
CA THR A 372 -5.66 -4.96 -8.95
C THR A 372 -5.88 -4.64 -7.46
N PRO A 373 -7.04 -4.96 -6.86
CA PRO A 373 -7.28 -4.69 -5.43
C PRO A 373 -6.34 -5.52 -4.55
N PHE A 374 -6.14 -5.08 -3.33
CA PHE A 374 -5.50 -5.85 -2.25
C PHE A 374 -6.54 -6.27 -1.19
N MET A 375 -7.59 -5.47 -1.03
CA MET A 375 -8.72 -5.78 -0.15
C MET A 375 -9.71 -6.75 -0.81
N GLY A 376 -10.52 -7.43 0.01
CA GLY A 376 -11.61 -8.29 -0.44
C GLY A 376 -11.19 -9.61 -1.10
N PHE A 377 -12.18 -10.34 -1.64
CA PHE A 377 -11.94 -11.61 -2.33
C PHE A 377 -11.15 -11.40 -3.62
N SER A 378 -11.49 -10.38 -4.41
CA SER A 378 -10.76 -10.05 -5.63
C SER A 378 -9.29 -9.72 -5.31
N GLY A 379 -9.02 -9.10 -4.15
CA GLY A 379 -7.65 -8.77 -3.76
C GLY A 379 -6.83 -9.98 -3.38
N ALA A 380 -7.43 -10.93 -2.65
CA ALA A 380 -6.80 -12.22 -2.40
C ALA A 380 -6.46 -12.97 -3.70
N VAL A 381 -7.39 -12.99 -4.66
CA VAL A 381 -7.19 -13.60 -5.99
C VAL A 381 -6.04 -12.91 -6.74
N TYR A 382 -6.04 -11.58 -6.80
CA TYR A 382 -4.98 -10.81 -7.48
C TYR A 382 -3.60 -11.11 -6.90
N LEU A 383 -3.46 -11.08 -5.57
CA LEU A 383 -2.19 -11.35 -4.90
C LEU A 383 -1.70 -12.78 -5.15
N VAL A 384 -2.60 -13.77 -5.10
CA VAL A 384 -2.28 -15.16 -5.44
C VAL A 384 -1.81 -15.28 -6.89
N GLN A 385 -2.49 -14.61 -7.83
CA GLN A 385 -2.09 -14.59 -9.25
C GLN A 385 -0.69 -14.03 -9.43
N GLU A 386 -0.38 -12.89 -8.81
CA GLU A 386 0.94 -12.25 -8.93
C GLU A 386 2.05 -13.15 -8.38
N ILE A 387 1.82 -13.76 -7.21
CA ILE A 387 2.79 -14.67 -6.59
C ILE A 387 3.01 -15.89 -7.47
N VAL A 388 1.94 -16.54 -7.94
CA VAL A 388 2.05 -17.73 -8.79
C VAL A 388 2.73 -17.41 -10.12
N ASN A 389 2.42 -16.27 -10.74
CA ASN A 389 3.10 -15.82 -11.96
C ASN A 389 4.60 -15.58 -11.72
N ILE A 390 4.97 -14.98 -10.59
CA ILE A 390 6.37 -14.82 -10.18
C ILE A 390 7.07 -16.17 -10.03
N LEU A 391 6.39 -17.16 -9.44
CA LEU A 391 6.95 -18.50 -9.24
C LEU A 391 7.14 -19.24 -10.57
N TYR A 392 6.17 -19.14 -11.49
CA TYR A 392 6.32 -19.68 -12.86
C TYR A 392 7.51 -19.06 -13.59
N GLU A 393 7.65 -17.73 -13.55
CA GLU A 393 8.80 -17.04 -14.15
C GLU A 393 10.12 -17.48 -13.51
N THR A 394 10.12 -17.70 -12.19
CA THR A 394 11.29 -18.20 -11.47
C THR A 394 11.65 -19.61 -11.93
N LEU A 395 10.68 -20.50 -12.16
CA LEU A 395 10.90 -21.82 -12.74
C LEU A 395 11.45 -21.75 -14.17
N PHE A 396 10.97 -20.81 -14.98
CA PHE A 396 11.43 -20.61 -16.36
C PHE A 396 12.93 -20.29 -16.43
N GLN A 397 13.47 -19.53 -15.46
CA GLN A 397 14.90 -19.22 -15.37
C GLN A 397 15.78 -20.45 -15.09
N PHE A 398 15.21 -21.55 -14.59
CA PHE A 398 15.92 -22.81 -14.41
C PHE A 398 15.93 -23.68 -15.67
N LEU A 399 15.25 -23.27 -16.75
CA LEU A 399 15.28 -24.01 -18.01
C LEU A 399 16.67 -23.91 -18.69
N PRO A 400 17.17 -25.01 -19.31
CA PRO A 400 18.54 -25.11 -19.82
C PRO A 400 18.99 -24.08 -20.88
N GLY A 401 18.11 -23.21 -21.38
CA GLY A 401 18.41 -22.23 -22.44
C GLY A 401 18.39 -20.75 -22.03
N HIS A 402 17.98 -20.41 -20.80
CA HIS A 402 17.76 -19.02 -20.38
C HIS A 402 18.78 -18.49 -19.37
N ARG A 403 19.83 -19.25 -19.06
CA ARG A 403 20.93 -18.78 -18.23
C ARG A 403 21.89 -17.91 -19.08
N PRO A 404 22.15 -16.64 -18.72
CA PRO A 404 23.19 -15.86 -19.40
C PRO A 404 24.55 -16.55 -19.23
N ASN A 405 25.32 -16.67 -20.32
CA ASN A 405 26.55 -17.46 -20.43
C ASN A 405 26.38 -18.98 -20.25
N PHE A 406 25.25 -19.56 -20.69
CA PHE A 406 25.15 -21.02 -20.78
C PHE A 406 26.06 -21.55 -21.90
N GLU A 407 27.23 -22.02 -21.52
CA GLU A 407 28.09 -22.78 -22.41
C GLU A 407 27.52 -24.20 -22.53
N PHE A 408 27.34 -24.66 -23.77
CA PHE A 408 26.94 -26.03 -24.00
C PHE A 408 28.15 -26.94 -23.82
N ILE A 409 27.97 -28.01 -23.03
CA ILE A 409 28.88 -29.16 -23.11
C ILE A 409 28.77 -29.69 -24.53
N ASN A 410 29.91 -29.90 -25.18
CA ASN A 410 29.92 -30.51 -26.50
C ASN A 410 29.33 -31.92 -26.38
N GLN A 411 28.13 -32.13 -26.94
CA GLN A 411 27.38 -33.39 -26.83
C GLN A 411 28.12 -34.60 -27.44
N SER A 412 29.13 -34.36 -28.27
CA SER A 412 29.99 -35.40 -28.83
C SER A 412 31.14 -35.84 -27.90
N LYS A 413 31.38 -35.11 -26.79
CA LYS A 413 32.47 -35.38 -25.85
C LYS A 413 31.95 -36.15 -24.63
N VAL A 414 32.41 -37.38 -24.45
CA VAL A 414 32.09 -38.22 -23.30
C VAL A 414 33.19 -38.05 -22.24
N PHE A 415 32.86 -37.45 -21.10
CA PHE A 415 33.78 -37.33 -19.97
C PHE A 415 33.76 -38.59 -19.11
N LYS A 416 34.94 -39.09 -18.74
CA LYS A 416 35.07 -40.21 -17.80
C LYS A 416 35.12 -39.69 -16.37
N TRP A 417 34.23 -40.18 -15.50
CA TRP A 417 34.29 -39.85 -14.08
C TRP A 417 35.16 -40.87 -13.35
N THR A 418 36.05 -40.37 -12.48
CA THR A 418 36.81 -41.23 -11.58
C THR A 418 35.91 -41.70 -10.43
N PRO A 419 36.11 -42.91 -9.89
CA PRO A 419 35.34 -43.40 -8.74
C PRO A 419 35.35 -42.43 -7.55
N GLU A 420 36.48 -41.74 -7.35
CA GLU A 420 36.67 -40.76 -6.28
C GLU A 420 35.85 -39.49 -6.53
N ALA A 421 35.73 -39.04 -7.79
CA ALA A 421 34.90 -37.88 -8.14
C ALA A 421 33.41 -38.19 -8.00
N ASP A 422 32.97 -39.39 -8.39
CA ASP A 422 31.58 -39.84 -8.21
C ASP A 422 31.21 -39.94 -6.73
N ALA A 423 32.10 -40.46 -5.89
CA ALA A 423 31.90 -40.51 -4.45
C ALA A 423 31.76 -39.11 -3.84
N LEU A 424 32.62 -38.17 -4.25
CA LEU A 424 32.57 -36.78 -3.79
C LEU A 424 31.30 -36.05 -4.28
N LEU A 425 30.84 -36.31 -5.50
CA LEU A 425 29.58 -35.76 -6.02
C LEU A 425 28.39 -36.24 -5.20
N LYS A 426 28.37 -37.54 -4.86
CA LYS A 426 27.32 -38.14 -4.03
C LYS A 426 27.31 -37.54 -2.62
N GLU A 427 28.46 -37.44 -1.97
CA GLU A 427 28.58 -36.83 -0.63
C GLU A 427 28.06 -35.38 -0.61
N ARG A 428 28.42 -34.57 -1.63
CA ARG A 428 27.92 -33.20 -1.75
C ARG A 428 26.42 -33.15 -2.00
N THR A 429 25.91 -34.07 -2.80
CA THR A 429 24.47 -34.18 -3.11
C THR A 429 23.67 -34.51 -1.86
N GLU A 430 24.14 -35.44 -1.02
CA GLU A 430 23.46 -35.84 0.22
C GLU A 430 23.36 -34.71 1.26
N LYS A 431 24.28 -33.74 1.22
CA LYS A 431 24.25 -32.54 2.07
C LYS A 431 23.22 -31.50 1.62
N ALA A 432 22.69 -31.60 0.41
CA ALA A 432 21.63 -30.72 -0.08
C ALA A 432 20.24 -31.17 0.43
N PRO A 433 19.26 -30.27 0.59
CA PRO A 433 17.88 -30.62 0.94
C PRO A 433 17.29 -31.68 0.00
N PHE A 434 16.59 -32.70 0.54
CA PHE A 434 16.12 -33.87 -0.21
C PHE A 434 15.45 -33.53 -1.56
N ILE A 435 14.56 -32.55 -1.57
CA ILE A 435 13.82 -32.09 -2.76
C ILE A 435 14.68 -31.45 -3.85
N SER A 436 15.88 -30.97 -3.53
CA SER A 436 16.79 -30.33 -4.51
C SER A 436 17.97 -31.21 -4.93
N GLN A 437 18.15 -32.39 -4.32
CA GLN A 437 19.31 -33.26 -4.54
C GLN A 437 19.51 -33.64 -6.01
N ILE A 438 18.45 -33.99 -6.73
CA ILE A 438 18.53 -34.37 -8.15
C ILE A 438 19.03 -33.19 -9.00
N SER A 439 18.44 -32.01 -8.81
CA SER A 439 18.80 -30.80 -9.55
C SER A 439 20.20 -30.32 -9.20
N PHE A 440 20.56 -30.36 -7.92
CA PHE A 440 21.89 -29.98 -7.41
C PHE A 440 22.99 -30.90 -7.94
N SER A 441 22.77 -32.21 -7.90
CA SER A 441 23.69 -33.21 -8.45
C SER A 441 23.91 -32.99 -9.94
N ARG A 442 22.82 -32.75 -10.70
CA ARG A 442 22.89 -32.48 -12.13
C ARG A 442 23.66 -31.19 -12.44
N ASP A 443 23.42 -30.12 -11.69
CA ASP A 443 24.10 -28.84 -11.87
C ASP A 443 25.61 -28.94 -11.59
N LEU A 444 26.00 -29.59 -10.48
CA LEU A 444 27.40 -29.85 -10.16
C LEU A 444 28.09 -30.69 -11.25
N LYS A 445 27.41 -31.73 -11.73
CA LYS A 445 27.92 -32.58 -12.82
C LYS A 445 28.16 -31.74 -14.09
N THR A 446 27.17 -30.95 -14.50
CA THR A 446 27.28 -30.07 -15.67
C THR A 446 28.41 -29.05 -15.52
N LYS A 447 28.55 -28.41 -14.35
CA LYS A 447 29.64 -27.45 -14.10
C LYS A 447 31.02 -28.12 -14.17
N ALA A 448 31.18 -29.31 -13.60
CA ALA A 448 32.44 -30.05 -13.61
C ALA A 448 32.85 -30.45 -15.04
N GLU A 449 31.89 -30.92 -15.84
CA GLU A 449 32.11 -31.28 -17.26
C GLU A 449 32.44 -30.05 -18.12
N LEU A 450 31.78 -28.91 -17.90
CA LEU A 450 32.14 -27.64 -18.54
C LEU A 450 33.55 -27.17 -18.18
N LEU A 451 33.92 -27.25 -16.90
CA LEU A 451 35.26 -26.88 -16.46
C LEU A 451 36.32 -27.80 -17.07
N ALA A 452 36.07 -29.11 -17.13
CA ALA A 452 36.95 -30.06 -17.79
C ALA A 452 37.08 -29.77 -19.30
N GLN A 453 35.97 -29.40 -19.97
CA GLN A 453 36.00 -28.97 -21.37
C GLN A 453 36.91 -27.75 -21.58
N LYS A 454 36.80 -26.73 -20.73
CA LYS A 454 37.66 -25.53 -20.78
C LYS A 454 39.13 -25.84 -20.56
N LEU A 455 39.42 -26.80 -19.67
CA LEU A 455 40.77 -27.23 -19.35
C LEU A 455 41.33 -28.26 -20.35
N GLY A 456 40.55 -28.67 -21.37
CA GLY A 456 40.95 -29.71 -22.31
C GLY A 456 41.06 -31.11 -21.70
N ALA A 457 40.50 -31.33 -20.51
CA ALA A 457 40.53 -32.62 -19.82
C ALA A 457 39.42 -33.55 -20.36
N ASP A 458 39.70 -34.86 -20.34
CA ASP A 458 38.75 -35.92 -20.74
C ASP A 458 38.23 -36.74 -19.54
N THR A 459 38.82 -36.52 -18.36
CA THR A 459 38.50 -37.22 -17.12
C THR A 459 38.19 -36.23 -16.00
N ILE A 460 37.07 -36.44 -15.30
CA ILE A 460 36.67 -35.66 -14.14
C ILE A 460 37.28 -36.27 -12.88
N THR A 461 38.14 -35.49 -12.23
CA THR A 461 38.79 -35.83 -10.95
C THR A 461 38.19 -35.02 -9.81
N PRO A 462 38.42 -35.43 -8.54
CA PRO A 462 38.02 -34.64 -7.38
C PRO A 462 38.49 -33.18 -7.42
N ASP A 463 39.67 -32.90 -8.01
CA ASP A 463 40.21 -31.54 -8.15
C ASP A 463 39.36 -30.66 -9.06
N ILE A 464 38.82 -31.22 -10.15
CA ILE A 464 37.91 -30.49 -11.05
C ILE A 464 36.58 -30.24 -10.33
N LEU A 465 36.05 -31.25 -9.63
CA LEU A 465 34.81 -31.13 -8.88
C LEU A 465 34.94 -30.16 -7.69
N ASN A 466 36.12 -30.06 -7.07
CA ASN A 466 36.40 -29.11 -5.99
C ASN A 466 36.47 -27.66 -6.46
N LYS A 467 36.80 -27.42 -7.72
CA LYS A 467 36.87 -26.09 -8.33
C LYS A 467 35.52 -25.54 -8.77
N VAL A 468 34.46 -26.36 -8.75
CA VAL A 468 33.09 -25.92 -9.04
C VAL A 468 32.30 -25.81 -7.74
N GLN A 469 31.67 -24.64 -7.55
CA GLN A 469 30.79 -24.32 -6.42
C GLN A 469 29.34 -24.65 -6.73
#